data_AF-A0A6V7QS74-F1
#
_entry.id   AF-A0A6V7QS74-F1
#
_cell.length_a   1.000
_cell.length_b   1.000
_cell.length_c   1.000
_cell.angle_alpha   90.00
_cell.angle_beta   90.00
_cell.angle_gamma   90.00
#
_symmetry.space_group_name_H-M   'P 1'
#
loop_
_entity.id
_entity.type
_entity.pdbx_description
1 polymer ?
#
loop_
_entity_poly.entity_id
_entity_poly.type
_entity_poly.pdbx_seq_one_letter_code
_entity_poly.pdbx_strand_id
1 'polypeptide(L)'
;MASALPFFSLILFLFISIAGTNHTFLVITHRHGPCSSFTNKKKPTWKEILLRDQVRVDYLQNRVSKGNSELQIQNSEISIPTNIGSAIGTNEYIITIGFGTPEVTQTVDIDTGSDLCWIQCNPCPPCYSQNDPLFDPSQSSSYNPISCNSDDCSQLPSIGCSNSQCGYKQVYGDGSYITGVYSYETLTLTPSDVINNFLFGCGHDDEGLFQGTDGLVGLGRAISL
;
A
#
# COMPACT_ATOMS: atom_id res chain seq x y z
N MET A 1 46.63 31.14 16.41
CA MET A 1 45.26 30.66 16.75
C MET A 1 44.91 29.56 15.77
N ALA A 2 44.28 28.51 16.30
CA ALA A 2 44.39 27.13 15.87
C ALA A 2 43.73 26.80 14.53
N SER A 3 44.38 25.86 13.83
CA SER A 3 43.94 25.10 12.68
C SER A 3 42.88 24.06 13.07
N ALA A 4 41.80 23.98 12.31
CA ALA A 4 40.75 22.97 12.44
C ALA A 4 40.99 21.78 11.48
N LEU A 5 40.87 20.56 12.00
CA LEU A 5 40.67 19.31 11.26
C LEU A 5 39.48 18.58 11.91
N PRO A 6 38.60 17.93 11.13
CA PRO A 6 37.41 17.27 11.66
C PRO A 6 37.75 15.85 12.13
N PHE A 7 37.40 15.53 13.38
CA PHE A 7 37.39 14.15 13.86
C PHE A 7 36.07 13.49 13.45
N PHE A 8 36.19 12.38 12.71
CA PHE A 8 35.13 11.41 12.47
C PHE A 8 34.60 10.87 13.81
N SER A 9 33.34 11.14 14.14
CA SER A 9 32.65 10.48 15.25
C SER A 9 32.13 9.12 14.76
N LEU A 10 32.89 8.07 15.06
CA LEU A 10 32.45 6.69 14.94
C LEU A 10 31.52 6.41 16.13
N ILE A 11 30.20 6.55 15.95
CA ILE A 11 29.24 6.10 16.95
C ILE A 11 29.23 4.57 16.90
N LEU A 12 29.97 4.00 17.85
CA LEU A 12 29.93 2.61 18.26
C LEU A 12 28.53 2.32 18.81
N PHE A 13 27.64 1.71 18.01
CA PHE A 13 26.42 1.13 18.56
C PHE A 13 26.83 -0.03 19.48
N LEU A 14 26.66 0.19 20.78
CA LEU A 14 26.67 -0.85 21.80
C LEU A 14 25.65 -1.92 21.38
N PHE A 15 26.15 -3.09 20.95
CA PHE A 15 25.33 -4.30 20.97
C PHE A 15 25.11 -4.65 22.44
N ILE A 16 23.95 -4.28 22.98
CA ILE A 16 23.42 -4.91 24.19
C ILE A 16 23.15 -6.37 23.79
N SER A 17 24.10 -7.24 24.07
CA SER A 17 23.88 -8.68 24.01
C SER A 17 22.95 -9.06 25.15
N ILE A 18 21.64 -9.06 24.89
CA ILE A 18 20.70 -9.79 25.72
C ILE A 18 20.93 -11.26 25.42
N ALA A 19 21.77 -11.88 26.24
CA ALA A 19 21.98 -13.32 26.22
C ALA A 19 20.67 -14.01 26.60
N GLY A 20 20.04 -14.66 25.62
CA GLY A 20 18.96 -15.61 25.87
C GLY A 20 17.73 -15.45 24.98
N THR A 21 17.86 -15.69 23.67
CA THR A 21 16.80 -16.32 22.86
C THR A 21 17.47 -17.03 21.67
N ASN A 22 17.04 -18.26 21.36
CA ASN A 22 17.46 -18.96 20.14
C ASN A 22 16.82 -18.25 18.94
N HIS A 23 17.44 -17.19 18.43
CA HIS A 23 17.02 -16.57 17.18
C HIS A 23 17.43 -17.48 16.01
N THR A 24 16.44 -18.07 15.35
CA THR A 24 16.64 -18.65 14.02
C THR A 24 16.79 -17.53 13.00
N PHE A 25 18.01 -17.32 12.53
CA PHE A 25 18.28 -16.40 11.42
C PHE A 25 18.10 -17.14 10.09
N LEU A 26 17.19 -16.67 9.25
CA LEU A 26 17.09 -17.10 7.86
C LEU A 26 17.94 -16.16 6.99
N VAL A 27 19.07 -16.65 6.48
CA VAL A 27 19.92 -15.87 5.58
C VAL A 27 19.27 -15.83 4.19
N ILE A 28 18.65 -14.70 3.85
CA ILE A 28 18.10 -14.47 2.52
C ILE A 28 19.24 -14.01 1.60
N THR A 29 19.56 -14.83 0.60
CA THR A 29 20.53 -14.46 -0.44
C THR A 29 19.83 -14.33 -1.79
N HIS A 30 20.18 -13.31 -2.55
CA HIS A 30 19.69 -13.18 -3.92
C HIS A 30 20.14 -14.38 -4.75
N ARG A 31 19.22 -15.05 -5.45
CA ARG A 31 19.48 -16.28 -6.24
C ARG A 31 20.63 -16.15 -7.25
N HIS A 32 20.82 -14.97 -7.81
CA HIS A 32 21.90 -14.68 -8.77
C HIS A 32 23.00 -13.79 -8.17
N GLY A 33 22.98 -13.62 -6.85
CA GLY A 33 23.95 -12.82 -6.11
C GLY A 33 25.25 -13.57 -5.82
N PRO A 34 26.32 -12.86 -5.43
CA PRO A 34 27.62 -13.46 -5.12
C PRO A 34 27.53 -14.50 -3.99
N CYS A 35 26.67 -14.25 -3.00
CA CYS A 35 26.42 -15.13 -1.85
C CYS A 35 25.45 -16.29 -2.14
N SER A 36 24.99 -16.46 -3.38
CA SER A 36 24.08 -17.55 -3.71
C SER A 36 24.79 -18.90 -3.71
N SER A 37 24.15 -19.91 -3.12
CA SER A 37 24.55 -21.31 -3.21
C SER A 37 24.21 -21.96 -4.55
N PHE A 38 23.44 -21.28 -5.42
CA PHE A 38 23.11 -21.79 -6.75
C PHE A 38 24.32 -21.72 -7.69
N THR A 39 24.53 -22.80 -8.46
CA THR A 39 25.62 -22.93 -9.44
C THR A 39 25.46 -21.96 -10.61
N ASN A 40 24.22 -21.66 -11.01
CA ASN A 40 23.94 -20.71 -12.08
C ASN A 40 23.66 -19.30 -11.52
N LYS A 41 24.71 -18.49 -11.47
CA LYS A 41 24.64 -17.07 -11.05
C LYS A 41 24.35 -16.11 -12.20
N LYS A 42 24.07 -16.60 -13.41
CA LYS A 42 23.72 -15.73 -14.54
C LYS A 42 22.41 -15.01 -14.23
N LYS A 43 22.47 -13.68 -14.19
CA LYS A 43 21.26 -12.86 -14.05
C LYS A 43 20.42 -13.03 -15.32
N PRO A 44 19.11 -13.34 -15.19
CA PRO A 44 18.23 -13.40 -16.35
C PRO A 44 18.09 -12.02 -16.98
N THR A 45 17.87 -12.00 -18.28
CA THR A 45 17.43 -10.81 -19.01
C THR A 45 16.00 -10.46 -18.63
N TRP A 46 15.58 -9.21 -18.86
CA TRP A 46 14.19 -8.78 -18.63
C TRP A 46 13.17 -9.65 -19.36
N LYS A 47 13.47 -10.07 -20.59
CA LYS A 47 12.62 -10.97 -21.37
C LYS A 47 12.46 -12.35 -20.71
N GLU A 48 13.52 -12.89 -20.15
CA GLU A 48 13.49 -14.17 -19.43
C GLU A 48 12.74 -14.06 -18.09
N ILE A 49 12.82 -12.92 -17.42
CA ILE A 49 12.03 -12.62 -16.21
C ILE A 49 10.54 -12.60 -16.56
N LEU A 50 10.14 -11.78 -17.54
CA LEU A 50 8.74 -11.68 -17.98
C LEU A 50 8.16 -13.03 -18.43
N LEU A 51 8.93 -13.82 -19.17
CA LEU A 51 8.49 -15.15 -19.60
C LEU A 51 8.27 -16.09 -18.40
N ARG A 52 9.16 -16.05 -17.41
CA ARG A 52 9.01 -16.85 -16.18
C ARG A 52 7.79 -16.39 -15.37
N ASP A 53 7.54 -15.09 -15.31
CA ASP A 53 6.40 -14.53 -14.60
C ASP A 53 5.09 -14.93 -15.28
N GLN A 54 5.02 -14.92 -16.61
CA GLN A 54 3.86 -15.44 -17.35
C GLN A 54 3.59 -16.91 -17.02
N VAL A 55 4.61 -17.78 -17.08
CA VAL A 55 4.45 -19.21 -16.73
C VAL A 55 4.00 -19.39 -15.28
N ARG A 56 4.49 -18.54 -14.36
CA ARG A 56 4.06 -18.56 -12.96
C ARG A 56 2.60 -18.15 -12.81
N VAL A 57 2.15 -17.12 -13.53
CA VAL A 57 0.73 -16.71 -13.56
C VAL A 57 -0.13 -17.85 -14.08
N ASP A 58 0.22 -18.44 -15.23
CA ASP A 58 -0.52 -19.55 -15.83
C ASP A 58 -0.62 -20.76 -14.87
N TYR A 59 0.46 -21.05 -14.14
CA TYR A 59 0.47 -22.12 -13.13
C TYR A 59 -0.44 -21.81 -11.94
N LEU A 60 -0.42 -20.56 -11.44
CA LEU A 60 -1.28 -20.15 -10.34
C LEU A 60 -2.75 -20.20 -10.74
N GLN A 61 -3.08 -19.67 -11.93
CA GLN A 61 -4.41 -19.77 -12.51
C GLN A 61 -4.87 -21.23 -12.59
N ASN A 62 -4.05 -22.12 -13.17
CA ASN A 62 -4.36 -23.55 -13.26
C ASN A 62 -4.58 -24.23 -11.90
N ARG A 63 -3.88 -23.80 -10.84
CA ARG A 63 -4.11 -24.33 -9.49
C ARG A 63 -5.40 -23.82 -8.89
N VAL A 64 -5.73 -22.55 -9.10
CA VAL A 64 -7.02 -21.96 -8.69
C VAL A 64 -8.17 -22.69 -9.41
N SER A 65 -8.03 -22.96 -10.71
CA SER A 65 -9.05 -23.68 -11.50
C SER A 65 -9.25 -25.15 -11.10
N LYS A 66 -8.28 -25.78 -10.43
CA LYS A 66 -8.33 -27.20 -10.03
C LYS A 66 -8.79 -27.41 -8.58
N GLY A 67 -8.90 -26.35 -7.78
CA GLY A 67 -9.51 -26.43 -6.45
C GLY A 67 -11.03 -26.50 -6.59
N ASN A 68 -11.66 -27.58 -6.13
CA ASN A 68 -13.12 -27.78 -6.10
C ASN A 68 -13.81 -26.83 -5.09
N SER A 69 -13.75 -25.53 -5.35
CA SER A 69 -14.78 -24.58 -4.97
C SER A 69 -15.08 -23.79 -6.23
N GLU A 70 -16.35 -23.74 -6.64
CA GLU A 70 -16.82 -22.79 -7.65
C GLU A 70 -16.61 -21.35 -7.14
N LEU A 71 -15.36 -20.88 -7.13
CA LEU A 71 -15.08 -19.49 -7.38
C LEU A 71 -15.27 -19.35 -8.88
N GLN A 72 -16.49 -19.01 -9.30
CA GLN A 72 -16.70 -18.42 -10.60
C GLN A 72 -15.95 -17.08 -10.62
N ILE A 73 -14.64 -17.15 -10.83
CA ILE A 73 -13.87 -15.99 -11.26
C ILE A 73 -14.35 -15.75 -12.69
N GLN A 74 -15.38 -14.93 -12.84
CA GLN A 74 -15.61 -14.28 -14.11
C GLN A 74 -14.32 -13.53 -14.40
N ASN A 75 -13.59 -13.94 -15.45
CA ASN A 75 -12.48 -13.17 -15.97
C ASN A 75 -13.05 -11.88 -16.58
N SER A 76 -13.47 -10.94 -15.73
CA SER A 76 -13.66 -9.55 -16.12
C SER A 76 -12.27 -8.93 -16.12
N GLU A 77 -11.68 -8.83 -17.30
CA GLU A 77 -10.44 -8.08 -17.49
C GLU A 77 -10.78 -6.59 -17.37
N ILE A 78 -10.46 -6.00 -16.22
CA ILE A 78 -10.58 -4.56 -15.99
C ILE A 78 -9.23 -3.93 -16.39
N SER A 79 -9.28 -2.99 -17.33
CA SER A 79 -8.10 -2.23 -17.77
C SER A 79 -8.26 -0.77 -17.38
N ILE A 80 -7.46 -0.33 -16.41
CA ILE A 80 -7.42 1.07 -15.97
C ILE A 80 -6.19 1.75 -16.59
N PRO A 81 -6.34 2.89 -17.28
CA PRO A 81 -5.20 3.64 -17.81
C PRO A 81 -4.22 3.99 -16.69
N THR A 82 -2.97 3.55 -16.83
CA THR A 82 -1.90 3.80 -15.86
C THR A 82 -0.87 4.75 -16.47
N ASN A 83 -0.42 5.73 -15.70
CA ASN A 83 0.58 6.71 -16.12
C ASN A 83 1.72 6.81 -15.11
N ILE A 84 2.84 7.41 -15.51
CA ILE A 84 3.89 7.81 -14.57
C ILE A 84 3.51 9.19 -14.02
N GLY A 85 3.49 9.36 -12.70
CA GLY A 85 3.02 10.59 -12.05
C GLY A 85 3.99 11.77 -12.04
N SER A 86 4.99 11.79 -12.94
CA SER A 86 6.03 12.84 -12.96
C SER A 86 5.47 14.25 -13.15
N ALA A 87 4.32 14.37 -13.81
CA ALA A 87 3.63 15.65 -14.02
C ALA A 87 3.01 16.23 -12.74
N ILE A 88 2.69 15.37 -11.77
CA ILE A 88 2.07 15.74 -10.49
C ILE A 88 3.07 15.69 -9.32
N GLY A 89 4.34 15.43 -9.60
CA GLY A 89 5.43 15.49 -8.63
C GLY A 89 5.89 14.13 -8.09
N THR A 90 5.18 13.03 -8.36
CA THR A 90 5.61 11.68 -7.97
C THR A 90 6.38 10.98 -9.09
N ASN A 91 7.26 10.02 -8.77
CA ASN A 91 7.90 9.14 -9.77
C ASN A 91 7.28 7.74 -9.78
N GLU A 92 6.08 7.62 -9.21
CA GLU A 92 5.34 6.37 -9.10
C GLU A 92 4.35 6.18 -10.25
N TYR A 93 3.79 4.98 -10.34
CA TYR A 93 2.70 4.69 -11.27
C TYR A 93 1.39 5.10 -10.62
N ILE A 94 0.60 5.88 -11.37
CA ILE A 94 -0.66 6.44 -10.90
C ILE A 94 -1.84 5.96 -11.74
N ILE A 95 -3.00 5.91 -11.11
CA ILE A 95 -4.30 5.69 -11.74
C ILE A 95 -5.29 6.75 -11.25
N THR A 96 -6.30 7.03 -12.05
CA THR A 96 -7.43 7.88 -11.65
C THR A 96 -8.67 7.00 -11.52
N ILE A 97 -9.28 7.00 -10.35
CA ILE A 97 -10.44 6.19 -9.98
C ILE A 97 -11.45 7.04 -9.21
N GLY A 98 -12.72 6.65 -9.23
CA GLY A 98 -13.79 7.40 -8.58
C GLY A 98 -14.09 6.90 -7.17
N PHE A 99 -14.33 7.81 -6.23
CA PHE A 99 -14.84 7.52 -4.89
C PHE A 99 -16.16 8.26 -4.65
N GLY A 100 -17.11 7.60 -3.97
CA GLY A 100 -18.31 8.25 -3.45
C GLY A 100 -19.54 8.20 -4.36
N THR A 101 -20.65 8.68 -3.80
CA THR A 101 -21.93 8.86 -4.49
C THR A 101 -22.51 10.24 -4.16
N PRO A 102 -22.43 11.24 -5.06
CA PRO A 102 -21.89 11.17 -6.43
C PRO A 102 -20.37 10.93 -6.47
N GLU A 103 -19.91 10.37 -7.60
CA GLU A 103 -18.50 10.05 -7.82
C GLU A 103 -17.62 11.32 -7.84
N VAL A 104 -16.50 11.24 -7.13
CA VAL A 104 -15.39 12.21 -7.14
C VAL A 104 -14.12 11.48 -7.56
N THR A 105 -13.44 11.98 -8.58
CA THR A 105 -12.22 11.35 -9.11
C THR A 105 -11.02 11.66 -8.23
N GLN A 106 -10.27 10.63 -7.85
CA GLN A 106 -9.01 10.72 -7.13
C GLN A 106 -7.88 10.10 -7.95
N THR A 107 -6.74 10.77 -8.01
CA THR A 107 -5.50 10.30 -8.63
C THR A 107 -4.57 9.72 -7.57
N VAL A 108 -4.34 8.41 -7.62
CA VAL A 108 -3.69 7.65 -6.54
C VAL A 108 -2.50 6.83 -7.05
N ASP A 109 -1.52 6.62 -6.17
CA ASP A 109 -0.37 5.76 -6.45
C ASP A 109 -0.75 4.27 -6.39
N ILE A 110 -0.09 3.45 -7.21
CA ILE A 110 -0.20 1.99 -7.15
C ILE A 110 0.89 1.45 -6.21
N ASP A 111 0.50 0.99 -5.03
CA ASP A 111 1.43 0.45 -4.04
C ASP A 111 1.30 -1.08 -3.89
N THR A 112 2.25 -1.82 -4.44
CA THR A 112 2.31 -3.29 -4.27
C THR A 112 2.99 -3.74 -2.96
N GLY A 113 3.50 -2.78 -2.17
CA GLY A 113 4.21 -2.97 -0.92
C GLY A 113 3.32 -2.92 0.33
N SER A 114 2.08 -2.46 0.22
CA SER A 114 1.10 -2.43 1.31
C SER A 114 -0.29 -2.89 0.87
N ASP A 115 -1.14 -3.23 1.84
CA ASP A 115 -2.48 -3.77 1.60
C ASP A 115 -3.59 -2.70 1.72
N LEU A 116 -3.31 -1.59 2.42
CA LEU A 116 -4.32 -0.58 2.71
C LEU A 116 -4.49 0.37 1.52
N CYS A 117 -5.71 0.46 0.99
CA CYS A 117 -6.10 1.55 0.10
C CYS A 117 -6.59 2.73 0.94
N TRP A 118 -6.11 3.94 0.66
CA TRP A 118 -6.52 5.14 1.39
C TRP A 118 -6.40 6.39 0.52
N ILE A 119 -7.19 7.41 0.87
CA ILE A 119 -7.15 8.75 0.28
C ILE A 119 -7.24 9.81 1.38
N GLN A 120 -6.75 11.02 1.13
CA GLN A 120 -6.88 12.13 2.07
C GLN A 120 -8.32 12.66 2.08
N CYS A 121 -8.86 12.88 3.29
CA CYS A 121 -10.23 13.29 3.53
C CYS A 121 -10.35 14.58 4.31
N ASN A 122 -11.41 15.34 4.06
CA ASN A 122 -11.78 16.47 4.91
C ASN A 122 -12.33 16.02 6.27
N PRO A 123 -11.90 16.65 7.39
CA PRO A 123 -10.84 17.65 7.51
C PRO A 123 -9.44 17.02 7.57
N CYS A 124 -8.42 17.70 7.03
CA CYS A 124 -7.04 17.19 6.94
C CYS A 124 -6.00 18.24 7.42
N PRO A 125 -5.93 18.56 8.73
CA PRO A 125 -5.13 19.70 9.21
C PRO A 125 -3.61 19.47 9.32
N PRO A 126 -3.08 18.24 9.46
CA PRO A 126 -1.72 17.94 9.04
C PRO A 126 -1.73 16.95 7.87
N CYS A 127 -1.87 17.46 6.66
CA CYS A 127 -1.91 16.65 5.45
C CYS A 127 -1.01 17.24 4.38
N TYR A 128 -0.41 16.38 3.56
CA TYR A 128 0.43 16.81 2.46
C TYR A 128 -0.40 17.41 1.33
N SER A 129 0.23 18.27 0.51
CA SER A 129 -0.47 18.86 -0.62
C SER A 129 -0.65 17.83 -1.73
N GLN A 130 -1.90 17.67 -2.17
CA GLN A 130 -2.29 16.90 -3.35
C GLN A 130 -2.81 17.83 -4.47
N ASN A 131 -3.01 17.30 -5.68
CA ASN A 131 -3.47 18.11 -6.83
C ASN A 131 -4.99 18.15 -6.98
N ASP A 132 -5.69 17.04 -6.73
CA ASP A 132 -7.14 17.00 -6.77
C ASP A 132 -7.71 17.41 -5.40
N PRO A 133 -9.00 17.79 -5.30
CA PRO A 133 -9.59 18.13 -4.01
C PRO A 133 -9.58 16.96 -3.01
N LEU A 134 -9.47 17.29 -1.71
CA LEU A 134 -9.70 16.32 -0.65
C LEU A 134 -11.10 15.72 -0.76
N PHE A 135 -11.21 14.42 -0.53
CA PHE A 135 -12.51 13.76 -0.48
C PHE A 135 -13.30 14.26 0.73
N ASP A 136 -14.54 14.73 0.52
CA ASP A 136 -15.42 15.13 1.61
C ASP A 136 -16.42 14.00 1.92
N PRO A 137 -16.18 13.21 3.00
CA PRO A 137 -17.08 12.11 3.34
C PRO A 137 -18.50 12.58 3.66
N SER A 138 -18.71 13.84 4.04
CA SER A 138 -20.04 14.39 4.31
C SER A 138 -20.89 14.60 3.05
N GLN A 139 -20.25 14.66 1.87
CA GLN A 139 -20.91 14.87 0.59
C GLN A 139 -21.24 13.55 -0.15
N SER A 140 -20.73 12.42 0.33
CA SER A 140 -20.99 11.10 -0.25
C SER A 140 -22.11 10.39 0.49
N SER A 141 -23.19 10.04 -0.22
CA SER A 141 -24.30 9.26 0.34
C SER A 141 -23.96 7.78 0.60
N SER A 142 -22.87 7.27 0.01
CA SER A 142 -22.38 5.91 0.20
C SER A 142 -21.27 5.78 1.24
N TYR A 143 -20.80 6.89 1.82
CA TYR A 143 -19.79 6.86 2.86
C TYR A 143 -20.35 6.24 4.14
N ASN A 144 -19.68 5.22 4.66
CA ASN A 144 -20.11 4.56 5.89
C ASN A 144 -18.91 4.18 6.78
N PRO A 145 -18.66 4.91 7.89
CA PRO A 145 -17.54 4.63 8.77
C PRO A 145 -17.73 3.31 9.51
N ILE A 146 -16.66 2.52 9.60
CA ILE A 146 -16.70 1.20 10.22
C ILE A 146 -16.82 1.34 11.73
N SER A 147 -17.66 0.51 12.35
CA SER A 147 -17.77 0.47 13.81
C SER A 147 -16.50 -0.11 14.43
N CYS A 148 -16.02 0.51 15.50
CA CYS A 148 -14.86 0.06 16.28
C CYS A 148 -14.94 -1.42 16.72
N ASN A 149 -16.15 -1.95 16.97
CA ASN A 149 -16.33 -3.32 17.43
C ASN A 149 -16.58 -4.33 16.30
N SER A 150 -16.41 -3.93 15.04
CA SER A 150 -16.59 -4.82 13.89
C SER A 150 -15.37 -5.73 13.67
N ASP A 151 -15.62 -6.87 13.02
CA ASP A 151 -14.56 -7.78 12.60
C ASP A 151 -13.58 -7.12 11.63
N ASP A 152 -14.06 -6.24 10.74
CA ASP A 152 -13.20 -5.48 9.81
C ASP A 152 -12.22 -4.58 10.56
N CYS A 153 -12.69 -3.90 11.62
CA CYS A 153 -11.81 -3.07 12.44
C CYS A 153 -10.73 -3.89 13.13
N SER A 154 -11.07 -5.08 13.62
CA SER A 154 -10.16 -5.96 14.37
C SER A 154 -8.98 -6.50 13.55
N GLN A 155 -9.06 -6.42 12.23
CA GLN A 155 -8.02 -6.90 11.32
C GLN A 155 -6.85 -5.92 11.15
N LEU A 156 -7.01 -4.66 11.58
CA LEU A 156 -5.97 -3.65 11.41
C LEU A 156 -4.85 -3.79 12.48
N PRO A 157 -3.58 -3.57 12.10
CA PRO A 157 -2.44 -3.77 12.99
C PRO A 157 -2.32 -2.69 14.09
N SER A 158 -2.83 -1.49 13.83
CA SER A 158 -2.80 -0.36 14.75
C SER A 158 -4.15 0.33 14.73
N ILE A 159 -4.97 -0.02 15.74
CA ILE A 159 -6.35 0.45 15.88
C ILE A 159 -6.42 1.51 16.97
N GLY A 160 -7.05 2.64 16.65
CA GLY A 160 -7.59 3.57 17.62
C GLY A 160 -9.11 3.56 17.53
N CYS A 161 -9.83 3.93 18.58
CA CYS A 161 -11.26 4.13 18.48
C CYS A 161 -11.65 5.51 18.98
N SER A 162 -12.42 6.23 18.18
CA SER A 162 -12.93 7.55 18.50
C SER A 162 -14.39 7.62 18.05
N ASN A 163 -15.29 8.09 18.93
CA ASN A 163 -16.73 8.19 18.63
C ASN A 163 -17.35 6.90 18.07
N SER A 164 -16.89 5.74 18.52
CA SER A 164 -17.30 4.40 18.03
C SER A 164 -16.93 4.08 16.58
N GLN A 165 -16.11 4.93 15.94
CA GLN A 165 -15.56 4.70 14.61
C GLN A 165 -14.20 4.00 14.71
N CYS A 166 -13.90 3.16 13.73
CA CYS A 166 -12.64 2.45 13.60
C CYS A 166 -11.55 3.40 13.13
N GLY A 167 -10.68 3.84 14.02
CA GLY A 167 -9.49 4.60 13.67
C GLY A 167 -8.34 3.67 13.28
N TYR A 168 -7.54 4.07 12.32
CA TYR A 168 -6.36 3.33 11.88
C TYR A 168 -5.13 4.22 11.85
N LYS A 169 -3.96 3.60 11.98
CA LYS A 169 -2.67 4.21 11.67
C LYS A 169 -1.82 3.25 10.85
N GLN A 170 -1.32 3.69 9.72
CA GLN A 170 -0.36 2.95 8.91
C GLN A 170 0.94 3.75 8.82
N VAL A 171 2.07 3.07 9.02
CA VAL A 171 3.41 3.65 8.91
C VAL A 171 4.16 2.90 7.82
N TYR A 172 4.80 3.63 6.92
CA TYR A 172 5.55 3.11 5.79
C TYR A 172 7.04 2.98 6.14
N GLY A 173 7.78 2.22 5.33
CA GLY A 173 9.19 1.90 5.59
C GLY A 173 10.15 3.11 5.52
N ASP A 174 9.71 4.19 4.88
CA ASP A 174 10.41 5.48 4.82
C ASP A 174 10.12 6.39 6.04
N GLY A 175 9.21 5.98 6.91
CA GLY A 175 8.75 6.74 8.08
C GLY A 175 7.52 7.62 7.82
N SER A 176 7.04 7.72 6.58
CA SER A 176 5.78 8.38 6.26
C SER A 176 4.61 7.64 6.93
N TYR A 177 3.55 8.35 7.29
CA TYR A 177 2.41 7.74 7.95
C TYR A 177 1.09 8.40 7.59
N ILE A 178 0.03 7.64 7.81
CA ILE A 178 -1.35 8.01 7.57
C ILE A 178 -2.16 7.59 8.79
N THR A 179 -2.99 8.49 9.31
CA THR A 179 -3.95 8.23 10.39
C THR A 179 -5.33 8.71 9.97
N GLY A 180 -6.36 7.91 10.24
CA GLY A 180 -7.69 8.25 9.76
C GLY A 180 -8.79 7.34 10.28
N VAL A 181 -9.93 7.37 9.61
CA VAL A 181 -11.08 6.49 9.88
C VAL A 181 -11.16 5.42 8.81
N TYR A 182 -11.25 4.17 9.22
CA TYR A 182 -11.48 3.05 8.32
C TYR A 182 -12.97 2.96 8.00
N SER A 183 -13.29 2.88 6.71
CA SER A 183 -14.63 3.14 6.21
C SER A 183 -14.96 2.28 4.99
N TYR A 184 -16.26 2.15 4.75
CA TYR A 184 -16.82 1.67 3.50
C TYR A 184 -17.12 2.84 2.56
N GLU A 185 -16.92 2.63 1.27
CA GLU A 185 -17.31 3.55 0.22
C GLU A 185 -17.66 2.82 -1.09
N THR A 186 -18.18 3.53 -2.08
CA THR A 186 -18.32 3.09 -3.46
C THR A 186 -17.08 3.50 -4.24
N LEU A 187 -16.42 2.51 -4.84
CA LEU A 187 -15.25 2.69 -5.70
C LEU A 187 -15.63 2.44 -7.16
N THR A 188 -15.38 3.41 -8.03
CA THR A 188 -15.56 3.31 -9.48
C THR A 188 -14.21 3.15 -10.15
N LEU A 189 -13.94 1.96 -10.71
CA LEU A 189 -12.71 1.69 -11.46
C LEU A 189 -12.85 2.10 -12.94
N THR A 190 -14.04 1.88 -13.50
CA THR A 190 -14.46 2.31 -14.84
C THR A 190 -15.96 2.64 -14.79
N PRO A 191 -16.54 3.29 -15.81
CA PRO A 191 -17.98 3.54 -15.86
C PRO A 191 -18.87 2.29 -15.75
N SER A 192 -18.33 1.09 -16.00
CA SER A 192 -19.03 -0.18 -15.88
C SER A 192 -18.63 -1.00 -14.64
N ASP A 193 -17.50 -0.68 -14.03
CA ASP A 193 -16.89 -1.46 -12.95
C ASP A 193 -16.96 -0.66 -11.64
N VAL A 194 -18.05 -0.87 -10.91
CA VAL A 194 -18.34 -0.22 -9.63
C VAL A 194 -18.34 -1.25 -8.50
N ILE A 195 -17.54 -1.00 -7.48
CA ILE A 195 -17.41 -1.83 -6.28
C ILE A 195 -18.09 -1.11 -5.12
N ASN A 196 -19.23 -1.63 -4.69
CA ASN A 196 -19.92 -1.13 -3.50
C ASN A 196 -19.28 -1.71 -2.24
N ASN A 197 -19.36 -0.98 -1.12
CA ASN A 197 -18.79 -1.37 0.16
C ASN A 197 -17.30 -1.73 0.05
N PHE A 198 -16.56 -0.95 -0.75
CA PHE A 198 -15.11 -1.03 -0.81
C PHE A 198 -14.52 -0.52 0.50
N LEU A 199 -13.62 -1.31 1.09
CA LEU A 199 -12.93 -0.95 2.33
C LEU A 199 -11.74 -0.04 2.01
N PHE A 200 -11.68 1.11 2.67
CA PHE A 200 -10.59 2.07 2.50
C PHE A 200 -10.34 2.88 3.77
N GLY A 201 -9.16 3.50 3.83
CA GLY A 201 -8.82 4.48 4.84
C GLY A 201 -9.16 5.90 4.38
N CYS A 202 -9.94 6.62 5.19
CA CYS A 202 -10.20 8.05 5.02
C CYS A 202 -9.20 8.82 5.90
N GLY A 203 -8.16 9.36 5.28
CA GLY A 203 -7.01 10.03 5.92
C GLY A 203 -7.34 11.41 6.48
N HIS A 204 -6.85 11.73 7.67
CA HIS A 204 -7.07 13.03 8.32
C HIS A 204 -5.79 13.61 8.93
N ASP A 205 -4.67 12.89 8.86
CA ASP A 205 -3.34 13.20 9.40
C ASP A 205 -2.31 12.34 8.65
N ASP A 206 -1.73 12.96 7.62
CA ASP A 206 -1.05 12.32 6.51
C ASP A 206 0.28 13.06 6.29
N GLU A 207 1.38 12.50 6.80
CA GLU A 207 2.67 13.19 6.88
C GLU A 207 3.83 12.32 6.37
N GLY A 208 4.87 12.98 5.87
CA GLY A 208 6.08 12.31 5.39
C GLY A 208 6.48 12.77 3.99
N LEU A 209 6.84 11.82 3.14
CA LEU A 209 7.36 12.05 1.79
C LEU A 209 6.29 11.96 0.69
N PHE A 210 5.00 11.84 1.08
CA PHE A 210 3.90 11.87 0.13
C PHE A 210 3.82 13.21 -0.60
N GLN A 211 3.50 13.17 -1.89
CA GLN A 211 3.36 14.38 -2.69
C GLN A 211 2.51 14.14 -3.95
N GLY A 212 1.58 15.06 -4.20
CA GLY A 212 0.94 15.22 -5.51
C GLY A 212 -0.24 14.29 -5.80
N THR A 213 -0.21 13.05 -5.33
CA THR A 213 -1.35 12.12 -5.37
C THR A 213 -2.31 12.37 -4.22
N ASP A 214 -3.50 11.80 -4.32
CA ASP A 214 -4.55 11.96 -3.31
C ASP A 214 -4.54 10.84 -2.26
N GLY A 215 -3.60 9.90 -2.40
CA GLY A 215 -3.52 8.66 -1.66
C GLY A 215 -2.96 7.53 -2.52
N LEU A 216 -3.24 6.29 -2.12
CA LEU A 216 -2.74 5.11 -2.82
C LEU A 216 -3.71 3.93 -2.76
N VAL A 217 -3.52 3.02 -3.72
CA VAL A 217 -4.19 1.71 -3.79
C VAL A 217 -3.19 0.63 -3.42
N GLY A 218 -3.38 0.03 -2.24
CA GLY A 218 -2.64 -1.13 -1.78
C GLY A 218 -3.01 -2.39 -2.57
N LEU A 219 -2.02 -2.98 -3.23
CA LEU A 219 -2.09 -4.24 -3.98
C LEU A 219 -1.17 -5.31 -3.39
N GLY A 220 -0.93 -5.22 -2.09
CA GLY A 220 -0.25 -6.25 -1.33
C GLY A 220 -1.02 -7.58 -1.30
N ARG A 221 -0.47 -8.56 -0.56
CA ARG A 221 -0.99 -9.95 -0.55
C ARG A 221 -1.93 -10.24 0.62
N ALA A 222 -2.56 -9.21 1.16
CA ALA A 222 -3.27 -9.19 2.44
C ALA A 222 -2.34 -9.25 3.66
N ILE A 223 -2.73 -8.47 4.67
CA ILE A 223 -2.07 -8.10 5.93
C ILE A 223 -0.73 -8.80 6.15
N SER A 224 0.33 -8.19 5.61
CA SER A 224 1.68 -8.41 6.16
C SER A 224 1.88 -7.45 7.33
N LEU A 225 1.64 -7.97 8.53
CA LEU A 225 2.06 -7.41 9.83
C LEU A 225 3.58 -7.19 9.88
#